data_AF-A0A948ZE26-F1
#
_entry.id   AF-A0A948ZE26-F1
#
_cell.length_a   1.000
_cell.length_b   1.000
_cell.length_c   1.000
_cell.angle_alpha   90.00
_cell.angle_beta   90.00
_cell.angle_gamma   90.00
#
_symmetry.space_group_name_H-M   'P 1'
#
loop_
_entity.id
_entity.type
_entity.pdbx_description
1 polymer ?
#
loop_
_entity_poly.entity_id
_entity_poly.type
_entity_poly.pdbx_seq_one_letter_code
_entity_poly.pdbx_strand_id
1 'polypeptide(L)'
;MKNNKIFVSTILFLIIISILGIPFYNWGFKTDDWGNLYYCNIKSYKCILNYFTQGNIENLYNPSNVDSAIKIQSFLQGLFRPMSFIYYLPQYCLFSTNAYGYYLVTIAFHALNSVILFNIFTYFAPIIFAFLASLFFAFHPSLWNWLGWTSAQTYQIELFVFLISILFLKKYLDSEKLKFYLISCTLFASNLFLKEQTIVFPFWVIFAIYFYEKVQNIKNIRFALKISIGYWLVAIFYLITRASMFPINSNAGTFNCELNLSSFFNRMGLRIFDFVTYISDMFMLTWLPKNHQIINGLIIISLAVILLFLFMHNRKKLNIIFLLFSVLIFSWPAILIQYQPRYIYISIPFFIMGIIFLFSYSNLNFNFFKNKNLYSILSVSLIIIFALFLHNKLKLREKVLNHISTSFKELINNKIIQNQIKNKKPLCFIALPPYWFDMGTAQAVWFLKKDNSLPVYHFGTKMVEKNRFSYREIPQFDKNYLKVTITNSGADLESLNTDLLCFYENNIKTSKTKINIPQKYLLQNPIFITWDYEKAKFKILNITAKDLL
;
A
#
# COMPACT_ATOMS: atom_id res chain seq x y z
N MET A 1 10.23 -7.20 -35.85
CA MET A 1 10.46 -6.66 -34.47
C MET A 1 9.18 -6.28 -33.71
N LYS A 2 8.23 -5.54 -34.30
CA LYS A 2 6.98 -5.14 -33.60
C LYS A 2 6.13 -6.33 -33.14
N ASN A 3 5.96 -7.35 -33.98
CA ASN A 3 5.21 -8.57 -33.64
C ASN A 3 5.84 -9.30 -32.43
N ASN A 4 7.18 -9.40 -32.38
CA ASN A 4 7.88 -10.03 -31.26
C ASN A 4 7.65 -9.27 -29.93
N LYS A 5 7.59 -7.94 -29.94
CA LYS A 5 7.33 -7.15 -28.71
C LYS A 5 5.92 -7.37 -28.18
N ILE A 6 4.92 -7.45 -29.06
CA ILE A 6 3.53 -7.73 -28.67
C ILE A 6 3.45 -9.14 -28.09
N PHE A 7 4.02 -10.13 -28.77
CA PHE A 7 4.05 -11.51 -28.29
C PHE A 7 4.70 -11.65 -26.90
N VAL A 8 5.90 -11.06 -26.71
CA VAL A 8 6.59 -11.09 -25.41
C VAL A 8 5.83 -10.32 -24.34
N SER A 9 5.16 -9.21 -24.68
CA SER A 9 4.29 -8.48 -23.75
C SER A 9 3.12 -9.34 -23.28
N THR A 10 2.49 -10.07 -24.19
CA THR A 10 1.40 -11.01 -23.86
C THR A 10 1.90 -12.13 -22.96
N ILE A 11 3.06 -12.73 -23.27
CA ILE A 11 3.67 -13.76 -22.42
C ILE A 11 3.97 -13.21 -21.03
N LEU A 12 4.58 -12.02 -20.92
CA LEU A 12 4.88 -11.40 -19.64
C LEU A 12 3.61 -11.21 -18.80
N PHE A 13 2.55 -10.68 -19.41
CA PHE A 13 1.26 -10.52 -18.75
C PHE A 13 0.70 -11.85 -18.25
N LEU A 14 0.68 -12.88 -19.10
CA LEU A 14 0.15 -14.20 -18.77
C LEU A 14 0.96 -14.89 -17.67
N ILE A 15 2.29 -14.78 -17.69
CA ILE A 15 3.16 -15.32 -16.63
C ILE A 15 2.79 -14.72 -15.27
N ILE A 16 2.65 -13.39 -15.21
CA ILE A 16 2.33 -12.68 -13.96
C ILE A 16 0.93 -13.09 -13.46
N ILE A 17 -0.07 -13.11 -14.34
CA ILE A 17 -1.44 -13.52 -13.97
C ILE A 17 -1.49 -15.00 -13.52
N SER A 18 -0.71 -15.87 -14.16
CA SER A 18 -0.70 -17.30 -13.83
C SER A 18 -0.01 -17.59 -12.50
N ILE A 19 1.02 -16.83 -12.15
CA ILE A 19 1.79 -17.06 -10.91
C ILE A 19 1.20 -16.29 -9.71
N LEU A 20 0.79 -15.04 -9.93
CA LEU A 20 0.32 -14.12 -8.87
C LEU A 20 -1.19 -13.90 -8.86
N GLY A 21 -1.95 -14.34 -9.86
CA GLY A 21 -3.40 -14.11 -9.94
C GLY A 21 -4.20 -15.39 -9.68
N ILE A 22 -4.23 -16.27 -10.67
CA ILE A 22 -5.07 -17.48 -10.74
C ILE A 22 -4.99 -18.36 -9.47
N PRO A 23 -3.81 -18.58 -8.85
CA PRO A 23 -3.73 -19.50 -7.72
C PRO A 23 -4.50 -19.04 -6.48
N PHE A 24 -4.87 -17.76 -6.35
CA PHE A 24 -5.34 -17.15 -5.10
C PHE A 24 -6.85 -16.91 -5.05
N TYR A 25 -7.63 -17.87 -5.54
CA TYR A 25 -9.08 -17.78 -5.71
C TYR A 25 -9.89 -17.65 -4.39
N ASN A 26 -9.31 -18.01 -3.24
CA ASN A 26 -9.93 -17.86 -1.93
C ASN A 26 -9.52 -16.55 -1.23
N TRP A 27 -9.15 -15.50 -1.98
CA TRP A 27 -8.75 -14.23 -1.37
C TRP A 27 -9.88 -13.62 -0.51
N GLY A 28 -9.50 -12.91 0.55
CA GLY A 28 -10.41 -12.21 1.45
C GLY A 28 -10.09 -10.73 1.60
N PHE A 29 -10.95 -9.98 2.27
CA PHE A 29 -10.72 -8.56 2.54
C PHE A 29 -9.90 -8.34 3.80
N LYS A 30 -9.04 -7.33 3.77
CA LYS A 30 -8.47 -6.74 4.99
C LYS A 30 -9.50 -5.76 5.56
N THR A 31 -9.41 -5.48 6.85
CA THR A 31 -10.41 -4.70 7.58
C THR A 31 -10.71 -3.32 7.01
N ASP A 32 -9.69 -2.53 6.70
CA ASP A 32 -9.88 -1.20 6.13
C ASP A 32 -10.41 -1.21 4.68
N ASP A 33 -10.38 -2.37 4.01
CA ASP A 33 -10.98 -2.53 2.69
C ASP A 33 -12.51 -2.38 2.76
N TRP A 34 -13.15 -2.83 3.85
CA TRP A 34 -14.61 -2.72 3.98
C TRP A 34 -15.10 -1.27 3.98
N GLY A 35 -14.34 -0.35 4.57
CA GLY A 35 -14.66 1.08 4.53
C GLY A 35 -14.60 1.65 3.11
N ASN A 36 -13.58 1.27 2.34
CA ASN A 36 -13.45 1.66 0.94
C ASN A 36 -14.65 1.22 0.11
N LEU A 37 -15.04 -0.04 0.24
CA LEU A 37 -16.12 -0.64 -0.54
C LEU A 37 -17.49 -0.11 -0.15
N TYR A 38 -17.72 0.07 1.15
CA TYR A 38 -18.96 0.62 1.66
C TYR A 38 -19.21 2.03 1.09
N TYR A 39 -18.17 2.86 0.97
CA TYR A 39 -18.29 4.20 0.39
C TYR A 39 -18.54 4.21 -1.13
N CYS A 40 -18.20 3.12 -1.82
CA CYS A 40 -18.58 2.90 -3.23
C CYS A 40 -20.06 2.52 -3.40
N ASN A 41 -20.79 2.22 -2.32
CA ASN A 41 -22.21 1.90 -2.37
C ASN A 41 -23.08 3.17 -2.54
N ILE A 42 -23.02 3.77 -3.73
CA ILE A 42 -23.79 4.98 -4.08
C ILE A 42 -25.18 4.65 -4.61
N LYS A 43 -26.19 5.44 -4.21
CA LYS A 43 -27.58 5.31 -4.71
C LYS A 43 -27.80 6.03 -6.05
N SER A 44 -26.96 7.02 -6.38
CA SER A 44 -27.07 7.84 -7.60
C SER A 44 -25.68 8.31 -8.06
N TYR A 45 -25.50 8.49 -9.37
CA TYR A 45 -24.26 9.03 -9.96
C TYR A 45 -23.91 10.44 -9.46
N LYS A 46 -24.91 11.24 -9.04
CA LYS A 46 -24.66 12.57 -8.44
C LYS A 46 -23.83 12.48 -7.16
N CYS A 47 -23.91 11.36 -6.44
CA CYS A 47 -23.11 11.13 -5.23
C CYS A 47 -21.61 11.01 -5.52
N ILE A 48 -21.19 10.78 -6.76
CA ILE A 48 -19.76 10.74 -7.14
C ILE A 48 -19.09 12.09 -6.86
N LEU A 49 -19.81 13.21 -7.01
CA LEU A 49 -19.28 14.54 -6.71
C LEU A 49 -18.93 14.70 -5.23
N ASN A 50 -19.59 13.93 -4.35
CA ASN A 50 -19.29 13.96 -2.92
C ASN A 50 -17.87 13.45 -2.61
N TYR A 51 -17.30 12.61 -3.47
CA TYR A 51 -15.92 12.14 -3.29
C TYR A 51 -14.94 13.32 -3.24
N PHE A 52 -15.21 14.36 -4.02
CA PHE A 52 -14.37 15.55 -4.13
C PHE A 52 -14.65 16.62 -3.06
N THR A 53 -15.71 16.47 -2.26
CA THR A 53 -16.13 17.47 -1.27
C THR A 53 -16.09 16.99 0.18
N GLN A 54 -16.03 15.68 0.44
CA GLN A 54 -16.11 15.13 1.80
C GLN A 54 -14.80 15.19 2.63
N GLY A 55 -13.73 15.80 2.11
CA GLY A 55 -12.51 16.06 2.88
C GLY A 55 -11.72 14.79 3.22
N ASN A 56 -11.47 14.56 4.52
CA ASN A 56 -10.60 13.48 4.99
C ASN A 56 -11.21 12.08 4.78
N ILE A 57 -10.55 11.25 3.98
CA ILE A 57 -10.99 9.88 3.72
C ILE A 57 -10.78 8.95 4.92
N GLU A 58 -9.87 9.24 5.87
CA GLU A 58 -9.72 8.36 7.05
C GLU A 58 -10.99 8.27 7.90
N ASN A 59 -11.78 9.34 7.90
CA ASN A 59 -13.10 9.34 8.57
C ASN A 59 -14.08 8.37 7.91
N LEU A 60 -13.84 7.97 6.65
CA LEU A 60 -14.62 6.98 5.90
C LEU A 60 -14.08 5.55 6.09
N TYR A 61 -12.80 5.38 6.46
CA TYR A 61 -12.23 4.08 6.83
C TYR A 61 -12.68 3.62 8.21
N ASN A 62 -13.01 4.57 9.09
CA ASN A 62 -13.38 4.33 10.48
C ASN A 62 -14.70 4.96 10.94
N PRO A 63 -15.81 4.98 10.16
CA PRO A 63 -17.11 5.24 10.78
C PRO A 63 -17.42 4.15 11.81
N SER A 64 -17.09 4.41 13.07
CA SER A 64 -17.64 3.71 14.21
C SER A 64 -18.81 4.54 14.74
N ASN A 65 -19.82 3.90 15.31
CA ASN A 65 -20.91 4.65 15.95
C ASN A 65 -20.50 5.21 17.34
N VAL A 66 -19.24 5.02 17.72
CA VAL A 66 -18.64 5.75 18.84
C VAL A 66 -18.38 7.17 18.34
N ASP A 67 -18.72 8.19 19.14
CA ASP A 67 -18.33 9.58 18.86
C ASP A 67 -16.80 9.67 18.92
N SER A 68 -16.13 9.26 17.85
CA SER A 68 -14.77 9.69 17.61
C SER A 68 -14.92 11.15 17.24
N ALA A 69 -14.60 12.06 18.17
CA ALA A 69 -14.41 13.47 17.86
C ALA A 69 -13.74 13.53 16.49
N ILE A 70 -14.42 14.12 15.49
CA ILE A 70 -13.88 14.25 14.14
C ILE A 70 -12.55 14.96 14.32
N LYS A 71 -11.45 14.20 14.26
CA LYS A 71 -10.13 14.79 14.39
C LYS A 71 -9.96 15.59 13.12
N ILE A 72 -10.12 16.90 13.24
CA ILE A 72 -9.83 17.83 12.15
C ILE A 72 -8.35 17.63 11.82
N GLN A 73 -8.09 16.93 10.73
CA GLN A 73 -6.73 16.68 10.28
C GLN A 73 -6.20 17.94 9.62
N SER A 74 -4.92 18.22 9.85
CA SER A 74 -4.25 19.32 9.19
C SER A 74 -4.01 19.03 7.71
N PHE A 75 -3.67 20.08 6.97
CA PHE A 75 -3.23 20.02 5.59
C PHE A 75 -2.17 18.95 5.33
N LEU A 76 -1.25 18.73 6.27
CA LEU A 76 -0.18 17.75 6.12
C LEU A 76 -0.62 16.32 6.49
N GLN A 77 -1.68 16.11 7.27
CA GLN A 77 -2.14 14.78 7.69
C GLN A 77 -3.30 14.24 6.85
N GLY A 78 -4.21 15.13 6.42
CA GLY A 78 -5.45 14.79 5.73
C GLY A 78 -5.27 13.84 4.55
N LEU A 79 -5.97 12.71 4.52
CA LEU A 79 -6.00 11.85 3.33
C LEU A 79 -7.07 12.32 2.35
N PHE A 80 -6.71 13.16 1.38
CA PHE A 80 -7.60 13.58 0.29
C PHE A 80 -7.22 12.90 -1.01
N ARG A 81 -7.96 11.83 -1.33
CA ARG A 81 -7.68 10.93 -2.46
C ARG A 81 -8.97 10.51 -3.20
N PRO A 82 -9.79 11.47 -3.68
CA PRO A 82 -11.10 11.19 -4.27
C PRO A 82 -11.03 10.22 -5.45
N MET A 83 -9.94 10.25 -6.22
CA MET A 83 -9.80 9.36 -7.37
C MET A 83 -9.73 7.88 -6.99
N SER A 84 -9.32 7.53 -5.76
CA SER A 84 -9.34 6.14 -5.28
C SER A 84 -10.71 5.52 -5.44
N PHE A 85 -11.77 6.25 -5.08
CA PHE A 85 -13.15 5.78 -5.18
C PHE A 85 -13.69 5.74 -6.60
N ILE A 86 -13.23 6.63 -7.48
CA ILE A 86 -13.52 6.55 -8.91
C ILE A 86 -12.98 5.25 -9.50
N TYR A 87 -11.78 4.82 -9.07
CA TYR A 87 -11.19 3.56 -9.50
C TYR A 87 -11.84 2.33 -8.83
N TYR A 88 -12.30 2.44 -7.59
CA TYR A 88 -12.99 1.35 -6.89
C TYR A 88 -14.44 1.15 -7.36
N LEU A 89 -15.14 2.20 -7.78
CA LEU A 89 -16.57 2.13 -8.13
C LEU A 89 -16.89 1.09 -9.22
N PRO A 90 -16.17 1.01 -10.36
CA PRO A 90 -16.41 -0.05 -11.35
C PRO A 90 -16.15 -1.45 -10.78
N GLN A 91 -15.13 -1.60 -9.93
CA GLN A 91 -14.82 -2.88 -9.27
C GLN A 91 -15.95 -3.28 -8.32
N TYR A 92 -16.51 -2.30 -7.60
CA TYR A 92 -17.67 -2.48 -6.74
C TYR A 92 -18.89 -2.97 -7.51
N CYS A 93 -19.20 -2.34 -8.64
CA CYS A 93 -20.31 -2.76 -9.49
C CYS A 93 -20.15 -4.17 -10.04
N LEU A 94 -18.91 -4.58 -10.37
CA LEU A 94 -18.63 -5.89 -10.96
C LEU A 94 -18.52 -7.03 -9.93
N PHE A 95 -17.92 -6.74 -8.78
CA PHE A 95 -17.52 -7.79 -7.82
C PHE A 95 -18.25 -7.70 -6.49
N SER A 96 -18.83 -6.56 -6.12
CA SER A 96 -19.53 -6.33 -4.85
C SER A 96 -18.70 -6.86 -3.65
N THR A 97 -19.13 -7.96 -3.02
CA THR A 97 -18.48 -8.60 -1.85
C THR A 97 -17.44 -9.66 -2.21
N ASN A 98 -17.14 -9.87 -3.49
CA ASN A 98 -16.15 -10.84 -3.94
C ASN A 98 -14.73 -10.25 -3.92
N ALA A 99 -13.98 -10.52 -2.85
CA ALA A 99 -12.61 -10.04 -2.66
C ALA A 99 -11.62 -10.48 -3.75
N TYR A 100 -11.81 -11.66 -4.32
CA TYR A 100 -10.92 -12.16 -5.38
C TYR A 100 -10.99 -11.29 -6.65
N GLY A 101 -12.14 -10.67 -6.95
CA GLY A 101 -12.25 -9.73 -8.06
C GLY A 101 -11.33 -8.51 -7.91
N TYR A 102 -11.32 -7.87 -6.73
CA TYR A 102 -10.43 -6.75 -6.42
C TYR A 102 -8.96 -7.16 -6.40
N TYR A 103 -8.68 -8.38 -5.91
CA TYR A 103 -7.36 -8.97 -5.98
C TYR A 103 -6.89 -9.09 -7.43
N LEU A 104 -7.69 -9.67 -8.32
CA LEU A 104 -7.37 -9.82 -9.74
C LEU A 104 -7.15 -8.47 -10.43
N VAL A 105 -7.94 -7.44 -10.11
CA VAL A 105 -7.71 -6.09 -10.65
C VAL A 105 -6.35 -5.56 -10.20
N THR A 106 -5.96 -5.79 -8.95
CA THR A 106 -4.64 -5.41 -8.43
C THR A 106 -3.51 -6.09 -9.21
N ILE A 107 -3.63 -7.41 -9.44
CA ILE A 107 -2.64 -8.17 -10.22
C ILE A 107 -2.64 -7.73 -11.69
N ALA A 108 -3.80 -7.43 -12.27
CA ALA A 108 -3.91 -6.94 -13.64
C ALA A 108 -3.19 -5.60 -13.82
N PHE A 109 -3.38 -4.62 -12.93
CA PHE A 109 -2.63 -3.36 -12.96
C PHE A 109 -1.12 -3.60 -12.75
N HIS A 110 -0.72 -4.51 -11.87
CA HIS A 110 0.68 -4.85 -11.68
C HIS A 110 1.31 -5.49 -12.94
N ALA A 111 0.59 -6.39 -13.61
CA ALA A 111 1.02 -7.01 -14.86
C ALA A 111 1.09 -5.98 -16.00
N LEU A 112 0.11 -5.08 -16.12
CA LEU A 112 0.11 -3.98 -17.08
C LEU A 112 1.30 -3.04 -16.86
N ASN A 113 1.60 -2.69 -15.60
CA ASN A 113 2.79 -1.92 -15.26
C ASN A 113 4.07 -2.62 -15.76
N SER A 114 4.21 -3.91 -15.48
CA SER A 114 5.36 -4.71 -15.91
C SER A 114 5.52 -4.75 -17.43
N VAL A 115 4.40 -4.85 -18.16
CA VAL A 115 4.36 -4.79 -19.64
C VAL A 115 4.74 -3.42 -20.17
N ILE A 116 4.25 -2.33 -19.58
CA ILE A 116 4.64 -0.97 -19.97
C ILE A 116 6.14 -0.78 -19.74
N LEU A 117 6.63 -1.18 -18.56
CA LEU A 117 8.05 -1.12 -18.22
C LEU A 117 8.90 -1.95 -19.17
N PHE A 118 8.45 -3.14 -19.58
CA PHE A 118 9.15 -3.96 -20.58
C PHE A 118 9.33 -3.16 -21.87
N ASN A 119 8.24 -2.57 -22.36
CA ASN A 119 8.29 -1.77 -23.58
C ASN A 119 9.22 -0.56 -23.43
N ILE A 120 9.24 0.09 -22.26
CA ILE A 120 10.17 1.20 -21.97
C ILE A 120 11.63 0.70 -21.91
N PHE A 121 11.92 -0.41 -21.22
CA PHE A 121 13.26 -0.97 -21.09
C PHE A 121 13.83 -1.43 -22.44
N THR A 122 12.99 -1.85 -23.40
CA THR A 122 13.46 -2.20 -24.76
C THR A 122 14.01 -1.03 -25.56
N TYR A 123 13.87 0.23 -25.10
CA TYR A 123 14.58 1.36 -25.70
C TYR A 123 16.06 1.43 -25.30
N PHE A 124 16.44 0.79 -24.19
CA PHE A 124 17.76 0.95 -23.56
C PHE A 124 18.52 -0.38 -23.38
N ALA A 125 17.84 -1.51 -23.60
CA ALA A 125 18.41 -2.85 -23.47
C ALA A 125 17.88 -3.80 -24.56
N PRO A 126 18.63 -4.86 -24.91
CA PRO A 126 18.12 -5.96 -25.71
C PRO A 126 16.85 -6.58 -25.12
N ILE A 127 16.01 -7.18 -25.97
CA ILE A 127 14.67 -7.66 -25.59
C ILE A 127 14.69 -8.64 -24.39
N ILE A 128 15.68 -9.54 -24.33
CA ILE A 128 15.81 -10.52 -23.24
C ILE A 128 16.10 -9.83 -21.90
N PHE A 129 16.99 -8.84 -21.87
CA PHE A 129 17.32 -8.13 -20.64
C PHE A 129 16.20 -7.19 -20.20
N ALA A 130 15.50 -6.56 -21.15
CA ALA A 130 14.29 -5.80 -20.85
C ALA A 130 13.19 -6.69 -20.24
N PHE A 131 13.03 -7.92 -20.77
CA PHE A 131 12.09 -8.89 -20.24
C PHE A 131 12.47 -9.34 -18.82
N LEU A 132 13.74 -9.71 -18.59
CA LEU A 132 14.24 -10.07 -17.26
C LEU A 132 14.10 -8.91 -16.26
N ALA A 133 14.42 -7.67 -16.65
CA ALA A 133 14.26 -6.49 -15.82
C ALA A 133 12.80 -6.26 -15.42
N SER A 134 11.85 -6.47 -16.33
CA SER A 134 10.43 -6.42 -16.02
C SER A 134 9.96 -7.56 -15.12
N LEU A 135 10.55 -8.75 -15.23
CA LEU A 135 10.27 -9.86 -14.31
C LEU A 135 10.83 -9.59 -12.91
N PHE A 136 12.01 -8.94 -12.78
CA PHE A 136 12.49 -8.47 -11.48
C PHE A 136 11.50 -7.49 -10.85
N PHE A 137 10.96 -6.53 -11.62
CA PHE A 137 9.89 -5.66 -11.12
C PHE A 137 8.63 -6.46 -10.73
N ALA A 138 8.18 -7.38 -11.58
CA ALA A 138 6.95 -8.14 -11.38
C ALA A 138 7.01 -9.10 -10.18
N PHE A 139 8.20 -9.65 -9.90
CA PHE A 139 8.42 -10.56 -8.79
C PHE A 139 9.23 -9.91 -7.68
N HIS A 140 9.15 -8.59 -7.53
CA HIS A 140 9.89 -7.90 -6.50
C HIS A 140 9.51 -8.43 -5.10
N PRO A 141 10.45 -8.98 -4.30
CA PRO A 141 10.12 -9.66 -3.06
C PRO A 141 9.30 -8.83 -2.08
N SER A 142 9.52 -7.51 -2.03
CA SER A 142 8.81 -6.58 -1.13
C SER A 142 7.28 -6.51 -1.33
N LEU A 143 6.75 -7.02 -2.45
CA LEU A 143 5.31 -7.05 -2.75
C LEU A 143 4.50 -7.89 -1.75
N TRP A 144 5.11 -8.92 -1.14
CA TRP A 144 4.42 -9.90 -0.30
C TRP A 144 3.52 -9.30 0.79
N ASN A 145 3.93 -8.13 1.31
CA ASN A 145 3.33 -7.54 2.50
C ASN A 145 2.09 -6.68 2.18
N TRP A 146 1.86 -6.30 0.93
CA TRP A 146 0.83 -5.32 0.58
C TRP A 146 0.12 -5.60 -0.75
N LEU A 147 0.68 -6.44 -1.62
CA LEU A 147 0.00 -6.88 -2.85
C LEU A 147 -1.31 -7.61 -2.50
N GLY A 148 -2.39 -7.24 -3.19
CA GLY A 148 -3.73 -7.80 -2.98
C GLY A 148 -4.54 -7.16 -1.85
N TRP A 149 -3.98 -6.19 -1.14
CA TRP A 149 -4.72 -5.34 -0.21
C TRP A 149 -5.46 -4.26 -1.01
N THR A 150 -6.80 -4.24 -0.98
CA THR A 150 -7.60 -3.32 -1.81
C THR A 150 -7.22 -1.87 -1.54
N SER A 151 -7.07 -1.47 -0.28
CA SER A 151 -6.69 -0.09 0.08
C SER A 151 -5.31 0.32 -0.44
N ALA A 152 -4.39 -0.65 -0.61
CA ALA A 152 -3.07 -0.42 -1.20
C ALA A 152 -3.05 -0.62 -2.74
N GLN A 153 -4.16 -1.00 -3.37
CA GLN A 153 -4.27 -1.08 -4.83
C GLN A 153 -3.96 0.27 -5.51
N THR A 154 -4.17 1.37 -4.79
CA THR A 154 -3.83 2.72 -5.23
C THR A 154 -2.40 2.87 -5.73
N TYR A 155 -1.42 2.12 -5.22
CA TYR A 155 -0.02 2.20 -5.67
C TYR A 155 0.18 1.57 -7.07
N GLN A 156 -0.52 0.47 -7.39
CA GLN A 156 -0.48 -0.12 -8.73
C GLN A 156 -1.13 0.79 -9.77
N ILE A 157 -2.27 1.38 -9.40
CA ILE A 157 -3.00 2.32 -10.28
C ILE A 157 -2.19 3.61 -10.45
N GLU A 158 -1.60 4.13 -9.37
CA GLU A 158 -0.71 5.29 -9.41
C GLU A 158 0.42 5.06 -10.42
N LEU A 159 1.19 3.97 -10.29
CA LEU A 159 2.27 3.71 -11.24
C LEU A 159 1.75 3.58 -12.68
N PHE A 160 0.60 2.93 -12.88
CA PHE A 160 0.03 2.76 -14.22
C PHE A 160 -0.31 4.10 -14.86
N VAL A 161 -1.10 4.92 -14.17
CA VAL A 161 -1.50 6.25 -14.65
C VAL A 161 -0.27 7.14 -14.85
N PHE A 162 0.74 7.04 -13.97
CA PHE A 162 1.98 7.78 -14.06
C PHE A 162 2.82 7.40 -15.30
N LEU A 163 3.00 6.10 -15.56
CA LEU A 163 3.73 5.63 -16.73
C LEU A 163 3.01 6.02 -18.03
N ILE A 164 1.68 5.93 -18.07
CA ILE A 164 0.90 6.37 -19.23
C ILE A 164 1.03 7.90 -19.42
N SER A 165 1.02 8.69 -18.35
CA SER A 165 1.30 10.14 -18.41
C SER A 165 2.67 10.40 -19.06
N ILE A 166 3.74 9.74 -18.60
CA ILE A 166 5.08 9.84 -19.20
C ILE A 166 5.09 9.45 -20.69
N LEU A 167 4.39 8.38 -21.07
CA LEU A 167 4.31 7.95 -22.47
C LEU A 167 3.58 8.97 -23.35
N PHE A 168 2.54 9.63 -22.84
CA PHE A 168 1.85 10.72 -23.56
C PHE A 168 2.69 12.00 -23.61
N LEU A 169 3.43 12.33 -22.56
CA LEU A 169 4.45 13.38 -22.61
C LEU A 169 5.49 13.08 -23.69
N LYS A 170 6.00 11.86 -23.76
CA LYS A 170 6.93 11.44 -24.82
C LYS A 170 6.29 11.58 -26.21
N LYS A 171 5.05 11.15 -26.40
CA LYS A 171 4.32 11.32 -27.69
C LYS A 171 4.15 12.79 -28.06
N TYR A 172 3.92 13.66 -27.09
CA TYR A 172 3.92 15.11 -27.31
C TYR A 172 5.30 15.60 -27.76
N LEU A 173 6.38 15.22 -27.07
CA LEU A 173 7.74 15.58 -27.46
C LEU A 173 8.14 15.07 -28.85
N ASP A 174 7.58 13.93 -29.28
CA ASP A 174 7.87 13.34 -30.59
C ASP A 174 7.02 13.92 -31.74
N SER A 175 5.83 14.47 -31.47
CA SER A 175 4.86 14.87 -32.50
C SER A 175 4.36 16.30 -32.40
N GLU A 176 4.67 16.97 -31.30
CA GLU A 176 4.25 18.34 -30.94
C GLU A 176 2.72 18.56 -30.90
N LYS A 177 1.93 17.47 -30.95
CA LYS A 177 0.47 17.54 -30.90
C LYS A 177 -0.01 17.81 -29.47
N LEU A 178 -0.56 19.00 -29.25
CA LEU A 178 -1.06 19.48 -27.94
C LEU A 178 -2.00 18.48 -27.23
N LYS A 179 -2.82 17.73 -27.98
CA LYS A 179 -3.71 16.72 -27.40
C LYS A 179 -2.99 15.71 -26.50
N PHE A 180 -1.76 15.31 -26.85
CA PHE A 180 -1.01 14.35 -26.05
C PHE A 180 -0.47 14.99 -24.76
N TYR A 181 -0.12 16.27 -24.81
CA TYR A 181 0.25 17.03 -23.62
C TYR A 181 -0.93 17.19 -22.67
N LEU A 182 -2.10 17.56 -23.19
CA LEU A 182 -3.32 17.68 -22.38
C LEU A 182 -3.69 16.35 -21.71
N ILE A 183 -3.67 15.24 -22.47
CA ILE A 183 -3.89 13.90 -21.90
C ILE A 183 -2.87 13.59 -20.79
N SER A 184 -1.60 13.91 -21.00
CA SER A 184 -0.55 13.71 -19.99
C SER A 184 -0.83 14.49 -18.71
N CYS A 185 -1.20 15.77 -18.82
CA CYS A 185 -1.56 16.62 -17.68
C CYS A 185 -2.83 16.14 -16.96
N THR A 186 -3.86 15.71 -17.69
CA THR A 186 -5.08 15.13 -17.09
C THR A 186 -4.79 13.84 -16.34
N LEU A 187 -3.94 12.96 -16.90
CA LEU A 187 -3.50 11.75 -16.19
C LEU A 187 -2.70 12.08 -14.95
N PHE A 188 -1.81 13.09 -15.01
CA PHE A 188 -1.11 13.57 -13.83
C PHE A 188 -2.07 14.12 -12.76
N ALA A 189 -3.11 14.86 -13.15
CA ALA A 189 -4.14 15.31 -12.23
C ALA A 189 -4.84 14.12 -11.56
N SER A 190 -5.31 13.14 -12.34
CA SER A 190 -5.88 11.90 -11.80
C SER A 190 -4.95 11.22 -10.81
N ASN A 191 -3.66 11.15 -11.14
CA ASN A 191 -2.64 10.56 -10.29
C ASN A 191 -2.47 11.30 -8.96
N LEU A 192 -2.43 12.63 -9.00
CA LEU A 192 -2.22 13.45 -7.81
C LEU A 192 -3.42 13.42 -6.85
N PHE A 193 -4.64 13.38 -7.39
CA PHE A 193 -5.88 13.16 -6.63
C PHE A 193 -6.09 11.69 -6.23
N LEU A 194 -5.24 10.77 -6.69
CA LEU A 194 -5.18 9.38 -6.23
C LEU A 194 -4.19 9.25 -5.09
N LYS A 195 -2.98 9.81 -5.24
CA LYS A 195 -1.93 9.87 -4.22
C LYS A 195 -1.06 11.11 -4.42
N GLU A 196 -0.75 11.76 -3.30
CA GLU A 196 0.10 12.94 -3.22
C GLU A 196 1.58 12.68 -3.57
N GLN A 197 1.98 11.41 -3.70
CA GLN A 197 3.38 11.02 -3.86
C GLN A 197 3.99 11.55 -5.18
N THR A 198 3.20 11.73 -6.23
CA THR A 198 3.65 12.29 -7.51
C THR A 198 3.69 13.83 -7.57
N ILE A 199 3.45 14.55 -6.46
CA ILE A 199 3.56 16.03 -6.42
C ILE A 199 4.91 16.56 -6.92
N VAL A 200 5.97 15.74 -6.85
CA VAL A 200 7.33 16.05 -7.34
C VAL A 200 7.48 15.96 -8.86
N PHE A 201 6.47 15.48 -9.59
CA PHE A 201 6.55 15.25 -11.03
C PHE A 201 6.86 16.50 -11.88
N PRO A 202 6.30 17.70 -11.62
CA PRO A 202 6.64 18.90 -12.38
C PRO A 202 8.15 19.21 -12.34
N PHE A 203 8.79 19.01 -11.19
CA PHE A 203 10.25 19.14 -11.07
C PHE A 203 10.98 18.06 -11.88
N TRP A 204 10.54 16.81 -11.76
CA TRP A 204 11.11 15.70 -12.52
C TRP A 204 11.05 15.93 -14.04
N VAL A 205 9.93 16.46 -14.55
CA VAL A 205 9.73 16.77 -15.98
C VAL A 205 10.80 17.73 -16.52
N ILE A 206 11.21 18.73 -15.74
CA ILE A 206 12.25 19.69 -16.14
C ILE A 206 13.55 18.94 -16.48
N PHE A 207 13.99 18.06 -15.57
CA PHE A 207 15.20 17.26 -15.77
C PHE A 207 15.01 16.19 -16.85
N ALA A 208 13.85 15.54 -16.91
CA ALA A 208 13.56 14.51 -17.91
C ALA A 208 13.65 15.07 -19.34
N ILE A 209 13.16 16.28 -19.57
CA ILE A 209 13.26 16.95 -20.87
C ILE A 209 14.71 17.32 -21.19
N TYR A 210 15.47 17.79 -20.21
CA TYR A 210 16.89 18.10 -20.38
C TYR A 210 17.69 16.87 -20.85
N PHE A 211 17.36 15.68 -20.35
CA PHE A 211 18.01 14.42 -20.74
C PHE A 211 17.42 13.73 -21.98
N TYR A 212 16.33 14.23 -22.57
CA TYR A 212 15.67 13.61 -23.71
C TYR A 212 16.44 13.87 -25.02
N GLU A 213 17.01 12.81 -25.61
CA GLU A 213 17.99 12.91 -26.72
C GLU A 213 17.48 13.68 -27.96
N LYS A 214 16.20 13.54 -28.34
CA LYS A 214 15.66 14.27 -29.50
C LYS A 214 15.52 15.78 -29.30
N VAL A 215 15.50 16.24 -28.05
CA VAL A 215 15.43 17.65 -27.68
C VAL A 215 16.83 18.22 -27.46
N GLN A 216 17.90 17.40 -27.54
CA GLN A 216 19.28 17.84 -27.25
C GLN A 216 19.84 18.92 -28.19
N ASN A 217 19.28 19.12 -29.38
CA ASN A 217 19.66 20.27 -30.22
C ASN A 217 19.17 21.62 -29.63
N ILE A 218 18.30 21.59 -28.62
CA ILE A 218 17.83 22.76 -27.87
C ILE A 218 17.97 22.41 -26.37
N LYS A 219 19.20 22.40 -25.83
CA LYS A 219 19.49 22.31 -24.38
C LYS A 219 19.02 23.57 -23.63
N ASN A 220 17.77 23.98 -23.83
CA ASN A 220 17.22 25.19 -23.27
C ASN A 220 16.36 24.82 -22.06
N ILE A 221 16.89 25.09 -20.86
CA ILE A 221 16.12 24.97 -19.62
C ILE A 221 14.80 25.75 -19.69
N ARG A 222 14.72 26.84 -20.47
CA ARG A 222 13.47 27.59 -20.71
C ARG A 222 12.40 26.75 -21.42
N PHE A 223 12.79 25.86 -22.34
CA PHE A 223 11.86 24.95 -23.00
C PHE A 223 11.33 23.88 -22.03
N ALA A 224 12.22 23.30 -21.22
CA ALA A 224 11.83 22.35 -20.18
C ALA A 224 10.89 22.99 -19.15
N LEU A 225 11.20 24.22 -18.73
CA LEU A 225 10.32 25.03 -17.86
C LEU A 225 8.97 25.27 -18.53
N LYS A 226 8.92 25.69 -19.80
CA LYS A 226 7.67 25.92 -20.54
C LYS A 226 6.78 24.68 -20.58
N ILE A 227 7.35 23.50 -20.85
CA ILE A 227 6.59 22.24 -20.85
C ILE A 227 6.15 21.84 -19.44
N SER A 228 6.92 22.19 -18.40
CA SER A 228 6.54 21.88 -17.02
C SER A 228 5.32 22.69 -16.52
N ILE A 229 4.98 23.82 -17.16
CA ILE A 229 3.91 24.75 -16.71
C ILE A 229 2.57 24.04 -16.49
N GLY A 230 2.11 23.22 -17.44
CA GLY A 230 0.83 22.51 -17.29
C GLY A 230 0.81 21.56 -16.08
N TYR A 231 1.93 20.91 -15.78
CA TYR A 231 2.05 20.06 -14.58
C TYR A 231 2.08 20.90 -13.30
N TRP A 232 2.74 22.06 -13.33
CA TRP A 232 2.71 23.01 -12.22
C TRP A 232 1.31 23.53 -11.93
N LEU A 233 0.53 23.88 -12.96
CA LEU A 233 -0.85 24.31 -12.81
C LEU A 233 -1.71 23.22 -12.15
N VAL A 234 -1.53 21.96 -12.55
CA VAL A 234 -2.22 20.82 -11.91
C VAL A 234 -1.80 20.66 -10.45
N ALA A 235 -0.51 20.75 -10.15
CA ALA A 235 -0.01 20.65 -8.78
C ALA A 235 -0.54 21.78 -7.89
N ILE A 236 -0.53 23.02 -8.38
CA ILE A 236 -1.08 24.18 -7.67
C ILE A 236 -2.58 24.01 -7.45
N PHE A 237 -3.34 23.56 -8.46
CA PHE A 237 -4.77 23.29 -8.33
C PHE A 237 -5.06 22.25 -7.24
N TYR A 238 -4.30 21.15 -7.20
CA TYR A 238 -4.41 20.16 -6.13
C TYR A 238 -4.08 20.76 -4.75
N LEU A 239 -3.03 21.56 -4.63
CA LEU A 239 -2.66 22.19 -3.36
C LEU A 239 -3.73 23.19 -2.87
N ILE A 240 -4.33 23.98 -3.77
CA ILE A 240 -5.43 24.89 -3.45
C ILE A 240 -6.67 24.12 -2.99
N THR A 241 -7.07 23.08 -3.73
CA THR A 241 -8.22 22.24 -3.34
C THR A 241 -7.99 21.52 -2.01
N ARG A 242 -6.75 21.10 -1.74
CA ARG A 242 -6.39 20.53 -0.44
C ARG A 242 -6.40 21.58 0.68
N ALA A 243 -5.91 22.80 0.42
CA ALA A 243 -5.90 23.89 1.41
C ALA A 243 -7.29 24.38 1.78
N SER A 244 -8.28 24.27 0.86
CA SER A 244 -9.67 24.58 1.19
C SER A 244 -10.36 23.50 2.04
N MET A 245 -9.86 22.26 2.00
CA MET A 245 -10.41 21.11 2.73
C MET A 245 -9.82 20.94 4.14
N PHE A 246 -8.58 21.37 4.36
CA PHE A 246 -7.85 21.13 5.61
C PHE A 246 -7.19 22.39 6.16
N PRO A 247 -7.28 22.64 7.48
CA PRO A 247 -6.58 23.76 8.10
C PRO A 247 -5.06 23.55 8.07
N ILE A 248 -4.31 24.65 7.93
CA ILE A 248 -2.84 24.64 7.85
C ILE A 248 -2.18 24.56 9.25
N ASN A 249 -2.96 24.41 10.33
CA ASN A 249 -2.46 24.44 11.70
C ASN A 249 -1.24 23.52 11.93
N SER A 250 -0.18 24.11 12.48
CA SER A 250 1.17 23.56 12.68
C SER A 250 1.29 22.56 13.84
N ASN A 251 0.28 22.45 14.71
CA ASN A 251 0.32 21.58 15.90
C ASN A 251 0.06 20.10 15.59
N ALA A 252 -0.22 19.76 14.33
CA ALA A 252 -0.52 18.40 13.90
C ALA A 252 0.74 17.74 13.31
N GLY A 253 1.44 16.95 14.15
CA GLY A 253 2.70 16.29 13.82
C GLY A 253 2.59 15.20 12.74
N THR A 254 2.44 15.55 11.46
CA THR A 254 2.61 14.56 10.35
C THR A 254 4.00 13.94 10.36
N PHE A 255 5.00 14.73 10.74
CA PHE A 255 6.36 14.27 10.90
C PHE A 255 6.64 13.70 12.30
N ASN A 256 5.63 13.59 13.19
CA ASN A 256 5.82 13.22 14.61
C ASN A 256 6.98 14.00 15.28
N CYS A 257 7.25 15.22 14.82
CA CYS A 257 8.38 16.03 15.23
C CYS A 257 8.00 17.51 15.08
N GLU A 258 8.57 18.36 15.92
CA GLU A 258 8.46 19.81 15.74
C GLU A 258 9.11 20.22 14.42
N LEU A 259 8.57 21.27 13.77
CA LEU A 259 9.06 21.82 12.51
C LEU A 259 10.35 22.65 12.72
N ASN A 260 11.36 22.06 13.33
CA ASN A 260 12.69 22.65 13.48
C ASN A 260 13.77 21.63 13.03
N LEU A 261 14.93 22.16 12.63
CA LEU A 261 16.03 21.34 12.07
C LEU A 261 16.53 20.30 13.06
N SER A 262 16.67 20.63 14.34
CA SER A 262 17.17 19.72 15.38
C SER A 262 16.27 18.49 15.55
N SER A 263 14.98 18.72 15.72
CA SER A 263 13.93 17.70 15.82
C SER A 263 13.87 16.82 14.56
N PHE A 264 14.00 17.43 13.37
CA PHE A 264 14.07 16.70 12.11
C PHE A 264 15.29 15.77 12.05
N PHE A 265 16.50 16.27 12.34
CA PHE A 265 17.73 15.46 12.30
C PHE A 265 17.73 14.36 13.36
N ASN A 266 17.27 14.65 14.58
CA ASN A 266 17.12 13.64 15.63
C ASN A 266 16.20 12.51 15.17
N ARG A 267 15.04 12.85 14.59
CA ARG A 267 14.12 11.87 14.02
C ARG A 267 14.74 11.07 12.87
N MET A 268 15.49 11.70 11.96
CA MET A 268 16.19 10.96 10.91
C MET A 268 17.21 9.99 11.49
N GLY A 269 17.94 10.38 12.55
CA GLY A 269 18.88 9.52 13.27
C GLY A 269 18.20 8.30 13.90
N LEU A 270 17.03 8.48 14.52
CA LEU A 270 16.23 7.40 15.10
C LEU A 270 15.70 6.40 14.04
N ARG A 271 15.69 6.79 12.77
CA ARG A 271 15.18 5.99 11.64
C ARG A 271 16.27 5.26 10.86
N ILE A 272 17.46 5.07 11.41
CA ILE A 272 18.56 4.39 10.71
C ILE A 272 18.17 3.00 10.18
N PHE A 273 17.40 2.22 10.94
CA PHE A 273 16.94 0.89 10.52
C PHE A 273 15.88 0.94 9.41
N ASP A 274 15.06 2.00 9.35
CA ASP A 274 14.14 2.22 8.21
C ASP A 274 14.95 2.40 6.93
N PHE A 275 16.03 3.18 6.97
CA PHE A 275 16.88 3.42 5.80
C PHE A 275 17.64 2.17 5.37
N VAL A 276 18.14 1.37 6.30
CA VAL A 276 18.75 0.07 5.99
C VAL A 276 17.73 -0.85 5.32
N THR A 277 16.50 -0.90 5.83
CA THR A 277 15.42 -1.71 5.24
C THR A 277 15.02 -1.18 3.86
N TYR A 278 14.95 0.14 3.69
CA TYR A 278 14.71 0.80 2.40
C TYR A 278 15.77 0.40 1.35
N ILE A 279 17.05 0.47 1.70
CA ILE A 279 18.15 0.08 0.80
C ILE A 279 18.07 -1.42 0.50
N SER A 280 17.89 -2.25 1.53
CA SER A 280 17.74 -3.71 1.40
C SER A 280 16.61 -4.09 0.45
N ASP A 281 15.45 -3.44 0.56
CA ASP A 281 14.31 -3.71 -0.31
C ASP A 281 14.53 -3.16 -1.72
N MET A 282 15.21 -2.03 -1.91
CA MET A 282 15.62 -1.57 -3.26
C MET A 282 16.51 -2.60 -3.97
N PHE A 283 17.42 -3.25 -3.24
CA PHE A 283 18.25 -4.34 -3.74
C PHE A 283 17.56 -5.70 -3.73
N MET A 284 16.24 -5.74 -3.49
CA MET A 284 15.42 -6.96 -3.55
C MET A 284 15.88 -8.04 -2.56
N LEU A 285 16.43 -7.67 -1.40
CA LEU A 285 16.98 -8.62 -0.41
C LEU A 285 15.95 -9.08 0.64
N THR A 286 14.69 -8.65 0.54
CA THR A 286 13.62 -8.96 1.51
C THR A 286 13.31 -10.46 1.65
N TRP A 287 13.69 -11.28 0.67
CA TRP A 287 13.50 -12.73 0.70
C TRP A 287 14.50 -13.43 1.63
N LEU A 288 15.61 -12.77 1.98
CA LEU A 288 16.60 -13.32 2.91
C LEU A 288 16.05 -13.34 4.35
N PRO A 289 16.43 -14.34 5.18
CA PRO A 289 15.94 -14.43 6.54
C PRO A 289 16.40 -13.24 7.40
N LYS A 290 15.49 -12.71 8.25
CA LYS A 290 15.72 -11.50 9.06
C LYS A 290 16.90 -11.59 10.06
N ASN A 291 17.35 -12.80 10.40
CA ASN A 291 18.39 -13.01 11.41
C ASN A 291 19.82 -12.84 10.88
N HIS A 292 19.99 -12.55 9.58
CA HIS A 292 21.31 -12.42 8.95
C HIS A 292 21.59 -10.99 8.47
N GLN A 293 21.39 -10.00 9.34
CA GLN A 293 21.60 -8.59 9.01
C GLN A 293 23.03 -8.28 8.53
N ILE A 294 24.03 -8.97 9.08
CA ILE A 294 25.44 -8.84 8.65
C ILE A 294 25.61 -9.29 7.19
N ILE A 295 25.00 -10.42 6.81
CA ILE A 295 25.06 -10.93 5.43
C ILE A 295 24.38 -9.95 4.48
N ASN A 296 23.20 -9.44 4.85
CA ASN A 296 22.52 -8.42 4.05
C ASN A 296 23.39 -7.16 3.87
N GLY A 297 24.07 -6.70 4.93
CA GLY A 297 24.99 -5.57 4.88
C GLY A 297 26.17 -5.83 3.93
N LEU A 298 26.82 -6.99 4.04
CA LEU A 298 27.93 -7.38 3.16
C LEU A 298 27.48 -7.46 1.69
N ILE A 299 26.29 -8.03 1.42
CA ILE A 299 25.72 -8.08 0.07
C ILE A 299 25.49 -6.65 -0.46
N ILE A 300 24.87 -5.77 0.33
CA ILE A 300 24.62 -4.38 -0.07
C ILE A 300 25.93 -3.64 -0.38
N ILE A 301 26.94 -3.77 0.48
CA ILE A 301 28.26 -3.15 0.27
C ILE A 301 28.90 -3.68 -1.01
N SER A 302 28.90 -5.01 -1.21
CA SER A 302 29.50 -5.61 -2.40
C SER A 302 28.80 -5.16 -3.69
N LEU A 303 27.47 -5.09 -3.69
CA LEU A 303 26.68 -4.55 -4.80
C LEU A 303 26.96 -3.05 -5.02
N ALA A 304 27.05 -2.26 -3.95
CA ALA A 304 27.36 -0.83 -4.05
C ALA A 304 28.74 -0.59 -4.68
N VAL A 305 29.75 -1.37 -4.30
CA VAL A 305 31.10 -1.29 -4.89
C VAL A 305 31.06 -1.64 -6.38
N ILE A 306 30.34 -2.70 -6.77
CA ILE A 306 30.18 -3.09 -8.19
C ILE A 306 29.49 -1.97 -8.97
N LEU A 307 28.38 -1.42 -8.45
CA LEU A 307 27.64 -0.35 -9.13
C LEU A 307 28.45 0.95 -9.22
N LEU A 308 29.24 1.29 -8.20
CA LEU A 308 30.16 2.44 -8.22
C LEU A 308 31.25 2.24 -9.28
N PHE A 309 31.85 1.05 -9.35
CA PHE A 309 32.85 0.70 -10.35
C PHE A 309 32.28 0.82 -11.78
N LEU A 310 31.07 0.28 -12.02
CA LEU A 310 30.37 0.43 -13.29
C LEU A 310 30.06 1.90 -13.60
N PHE A 311 29.62 2.67 -12.61
CA PHE A 311 29.34 4.10 -12.75
C PHE A 311 30.58 4.90 -13.18
N MET A 312 31.72 4.64 -12.55
CA MET A 312 32.99 5.32 -12.86
C MET A 312 33.41 5.10 -14.32
N HIS A 313 33.09 3.94 -14.89
CA HIS A 313 33.43 3.55 -16.26
C HIS A 313 32.26 3.68 -17.26
N ASN A 314 31.18 4.39 -16.90
CA ASN A 314 30.02 4.56 -17.77
C ASN A 314 30.09 5.85 -18.60
N ARG A 315 29.66 5.82 -19.87
CA ARG A 315 29.59 7.01 -20.74
C ARG A 315 28.35 7.89 -20.52
N LYS A 316 27.32 7.40 -19.83
CA LYS A 316 26.05 8.10 -19.57
C LYS A 316 25.88 8.45 -18.07
N LYS A 317 26.94 8.92 -17.41
CA LYS A 317 26.94 9.23 -15.96
C LYS A 317 25.81 10.17 -15.52
N LEU A 318 25.56 11.24 -16.28
CA LEU A 318 24.50 12.20 -15.93
C LEU A 318 23.10 11.58 -15.97
N ASN A 319 22.83 10.69 -16.93
CA ASN A 319 21.56 9.95 -16.97
C ASN A 319 21.42 9.03 -15.76
N ILE A 320 22.49 8.38 -15.32
CA ILE A 320 22.48 7.55 -14.11
C ILE A 320 22.23 8.41 -12.86
N ILE A 321 22.89 9.55 -12.74
CA ILE A 321 22.64 10.51 -11.64
C ILE A 321 21.18 10.96 -11.63
N PHE A 322 20.62 11.28 -12.81
CA PHE A 322 19.21 11.65 -12.94
C PHE A 322 18.27 10.50 -12.52
N LEU A 323 18.58 9.26 -12.87
CA LEU A 323 17.80 8.09 -12.45
C LEU A 323 17.89 7.85 -10.94
N LEU A 324 19.07 8.00 -10.35
CA LEU A 324 19.24 7.93 -8.89
C LEU A 324 18.49 9.06 -8.17
N PHE A 325 18.54 10.27 -8.71
CA PHE A 325 17.73 11.39 -8.23
C PHE A 325 16.23 11.08 -8.34
N SER A 326 15.79 10.45 -9.44
CA SER A 326 14.40 10.01 -9.63
C SER A 326 13.98 9.01 -8.56
N VAL A 327 14.84 8.04 -8.21
CA VAL A 327 14.60 7.10 -7.12
C VAL A 327 14.37 7.83 -5.79
N LEU A 328 15.21 8.82 -5.48
CA LEU A 328 15.11 9.59 -4.23
C LEU A 328 13.82 10.41 -4.17
N ILE A 329 13.53 11.23 -5.19
CA ILE A 329 12.36 12.11 -5.17
C ILE A 329 11.06 11.32 -5.16
N PHE A 330 10.96 10.21 -5.92
CA PHE A 330 9.75 9.41 -5.93
C PHE A 330 9.64 8.49 -4.72
N SER A 331 10.69 8.33 -3.91
CA SER A 331 10.66 7.65 -2.62
C SER A 331 10.49 8.62 -1.44
N TRP A 332 10.13 9.89 -1.68
CA TRP A 332 10.06 10.89 -0.62
C TRP A 332 9.20 10.49 0.60
N PRO A 333 8.07 9.75 0.48
CA PRO A 333 7.32 9.34 1.68
C PRO A 333 8.10 8.33 2.53
N ALA A 334 8.84 7.42 1.88
CA ALA A 334 9.71 6.45 2.56
C ALA A 334 10.85 7.16 3.30
N ILE A 335 11.42 8.20 2.68
CA ILE A 335 12.57 8.93 3.21
C ILE A 335 12.13 9.90 4.32
N LEU A 336 11.11 10.72 4.07
CA LEU A 336 10.73 11.82 4.96
C LEU A 336 9.70 11.42 6.03
N ILE A 337 8.81 10.45 5.76
CA ILE A 337 7.76 10.05 6.70
C ILE A 337 8.14 8.73 7.38
N GLN A 338 7.98 7.59 6.73
CA GLN A 338 8.30 6.29 7.33
C GLN A 338 8.54 5.29 6.22
N TYR A 339 9.45 4.34 6.44
CA TYR A 339 9.66 3.32 5.44
C TYR A 339 8.47 2.35 5.40
N GLN A 340 7.89 2.17 4.22
CA GLN A 340 6.96 1.07 3.95
C GLN A 340 7.26 0.53 2.54
N PRO A 341 7.24 -0.80 2.33
CA PRO A 341 7.54 -1.41 1.03
C PRO A 341 6.73 -0.89 -0.15
N ARG A 342 5.51 -0.41 0.09
CA ARG A 342 4.65 0.15 -0.95
C ARG A 342 5.07 1.56 -1.40
N TYR A 343 5.72 2.34 -0.54
CA TYR A 343 6.18 3.70 -0.89
C TYR A 343 7.33 3.70 -1.91
N ILE A 344 8.03 2.58 -2.09
CA ILE A 344 9.10 2.48 -3.08
C ILE A 344 8.60 1.96 -4.44
N TYR A 345 7.34 1.58 -4.55
CA TYR A 345 6.82 0.90 -5.74
C TYR A 345 6.95 1.74 -7.02
N ILE A 346 6.70 3.05 -6.94
CA ILE A 346 6.85 3.99 -8.06
C ILE A 346 8.32 4.30 -8.39
N SER A 347 9.25 4.11 -7.45
CA SER A 347 10.67 4.40 -7.63
C SER A 347 11.49 3.20 -8.13
N ILE A 348 11.05 1.97 -7.87
CA ILE A 348 11.69 0.74 -8.38
C ILE A 348 11.94 0.78 -9.90
N PRO A 349 11.01 1.23 -10.76
CA PRO A 349 11.27 1.34 -12.20
C PRO A 349 12.49 2.19 -12.55
N PHE A 350 12.70 3.31 -11.85
CA PHE A 350 13.86 4.17 -12.06
C PHE A 350 15.15 3.52 -11.57
N PHE A 351 15.08 2.77 -10.47
CA PHE A 351 16.22 2.01 -9.96
C PHE A 351 16.65 0.92 -10.96
N ILE A 352 15.70 0.12 -11.45
CA ILE A 352 15.96 -0.91 -12.48
C ILE A 352 16.49 -0.27 -13.76
N MET A 353 15.94 0.85 -14.19
CA MET A 353 16.46 1.60 -15.33
C MET A 353 17.91 2.07 -15.10
N GLY A 354 18.25 2.51 -13.88
CA GLY A 354 19.61 2.87 -13.49
C GLY A 354 20.59 1.71 -13.65
N ILE A 355 20.19 0.51 -13.20
CA ILE A 355 20.96 -0.72 -13.39
C ILE A 355 21.14 -1.03 -14.89
N ILE A 356 20.07 -0.94 -15.69
CA ILE A 356 20.16 -1.12 -17.14
C ILE A 356 21.18 -0.15 -17.75
N PHE A 357 21.14 1.13 -17.37
CA PHE A 357 22.08 2.13 -17.89
C PHE A 357 23.53 1.83 -17.48
N LEU A 358 23.75 1.40 -16.24
CA LEU A 358 25.06 1.02 -15.73
C LEU A 358 25.70 -0.09 -16.55
N PHE A 359 24.93 -1.12 -16.93
CA PHE A 359 25.44 -2.23 -17.75
C PHE A 359 25.50 -1.89 -19.24
N SER A 360 24.41 -1.38 -19.85
CA SER A 360 24.29 -1.16 -21.30
C SER A 360 25.25 -0.10 -21.85
N TYR A 361 25.73 0.83 -21.02
CA TYR A 361 26.57 1.96 -21.43
C TYR A 361 27.94 1.99 -20.73
N SER A 362 28.37 0.88 -20.12
CA SER A 362 29.73 0.77 -19.59
C SER A 362 30.76 0.72 -20.73
N ASN A 363 31.91 1.38 -20.55
CA ASN A 363 33.04 1.34 -21.48
C ASN A 363 33.93 0.10 -21.27
N LEU A 364 33.59 -0.73 -20.29
CA LEU A 364 34.38 -1.88 -19.92
C LEU A 364 34.20 -2.99 -20.97
N ASN A 365 35.32 -3.40 -21.55
CA ASN A 365 35.38 -4.49 -22.51
C ASN A 365 35.37 -5.83 -21.74
N PHE A 366 34.27 -6.12 -21.08
CA PHE A 366 34.15 -7.34 -20.28
C PHE A 366 34.08 -8.56 -21.20
N ASN A 367 35.24 -9.19 -21.43
CA ASN A 367 35.28 -10.57 -21.94
C ASN A 367 34.49 -11.54 -21.02
N PHE A 368 34.37 -11.22 -19.72
CA PHE A 368 33.53 -11.91 -18.74
C PHE A 368 32.03 -11.92 -19.15
N PHE A 369 31.50 -10.83 -19.71
CA PHE A 369 30.10 -10.71 -20.17
C PHE A 369 29.83 -11.35 -21.56
N LYS A 370 30.81 -12.02 -22.20
CA LYS A 370 30.57 -12.75 -23.46
C LYS A 370 29.59 -13.90 -23.29
N ASN A 371 29.54 -14.53 -22.10
CA ASN A 371 28.69 -15.69 -21.85
C ASN A 371 27.26 -15.26 -21.42
N LYS A 372 26.52 -14.62 -22.33
CA LYS A 372 25.15 -14.11 -22.10
C LYS A 372 24.19 -15.19 -21.57
N ASN A 373 24.46 -16.45 -21.85
CA ASN A 373 23.68 -17.59 -21.38
C ASN A 373 23.77 -17.73 -19.86
N LEU A 374 24.96 -17.65 -19.26
CA LEU A 374 25.14 -17.82 -17.82
C LEU A 374 24.38 -16.76 -17.01
N TYR A 375 24.47 -15.49 -17.39
CA TYR A 375 23.77 -14.41 -16.69
C TYR A 375 22.25 -14.51 -16.84
N SER A 376 21.79 -14.94 -18.01
CA SER A 376 20.36 -15.19 -18.23
C SER A 376 19.88 -16.32 -17.33
N ILE A 377 20.66 -17.41 -17.20
CA ILE A 377 20.36 -18.54 -16.30
C ILE A 377 20.33 -18.10 -14.84
N LEU A 378 21.35 -17.36 -14.37
CA LEU A 378 21.38 -16.85 -13.00
C LEU A 378 20.22 -15.89 -12.70
N SER A 379 19.91 -14.99 -13.65
CA SER A 379 18.80 -14.05 -13.53
C SER A 379 17.47 -14.77 -13.46
N VAL A 380 17.23 -15.75 -14.34
CA VAL A 380 16.03 -16.60 -14.34
C VAL A 380 15.92 -17.39 -13.04
N SER A 381 17.01 -17.97 -12.56
CA SER A 381 17.03 -18.73 -11.29
C SER A 381 16.63 -17.82 -10.12
N LEU A 382 17.17 -16.61 -10.06
CA LEU A 382 16.84 -15.64 -9.01
C LEU A 382 15.38 -15.17 -9.10
N ILE A 383 14.88 -14.92 -10.31
CA ILE A 383 13.47 -14.58 -10.55
C ILE A 383 12.55 -15.71 -10.09
N ILE A 384 12.90 -16.97 -10.35
CA ILE A 384 12.13 -18.14 -9.89
C ILE A 384 12.11 -18.18 -8.35
N ILE A 385 13.26 -17.96 -7.69
CA ILE A 385 13.33 -17.88 -6.22
C ILE A 385 12.39 -16.78 -5.69
N PHE A 386 12.38 -15.60 -6.33
CA PHE A 386 11.52 -14.50 -5.93
C PHE A 386 10.04 -14.82 -6.13
N ALA A 387 9.69 -15.42 -7.27
CA ALA A 387 8.33 -15.85 -7.57
C ALA A 387 7.83 -16.90 -6.58
N LEU A 388 8.65 -17.89 -6.23
CA LEU A 388 8.34 -18.90 -5.22
C LEU A 388 8.18 -18.29 -3.82
N PHE A 389 9.09 -17.38 -3.45
CA PHE A 389 9.00 -16.64 -2.18
C PHE A 389 7.68 -15.86 -2.09
N LEU A 390 7.36 -15.08 -3.13
CA LEU A 390 6.13 -14.30 -3.20
C LEU A 390 4.90 -15.21 -3.15
N HIS A 391 4.87 -16.27 -3.95
CA HIS A 391 3.76 -17.21 -4.00
C HIS A 391 3.46 -17.78 -2.60
N ASN A 392 4.50 -18.27 -1.91
CA ASN A 392 4.37 -18.84 -0.57
C ASN A 392 3.85 -17.80 0.44
N LYS A 393 4.36 -16.57 0.40
CA LYS A 393 3.91 -15.51 1.32
C LYS A 393 2.50 -15.04 1.04
N LEU A 394 2.11 -14.92 -0.23
CA LEU A 394 0.75 -14.58 -0.61
C LEU A 394 -0.23 -15.70 -0.26
N LYS A 395 0.19 -16.98 -0.33
CA LYS A 395 -0.65 -18.11 0.07
C LYS A 395 -0.96 -18.12 1.56
N LEU A 396 0.02 -17.78 2.39
CA LEU A 396 -0.21 -17.57 3.82
C LEU A 396 -1.21 -16.43 4.04
N ARG A 397 -1.05 -15.32 3.33
CA ARG A 397 -1.94 -14.17 3.44
C ARG A 397 -3.38 -14.48 2.98
N GLU A 398 -3.54 -15.21 1.87
CA GLU A 398 -4.85 -15.67 1.38
C GLU A 398 -5.59 -16.45 2.47
N LYS A 399 -4.91 -17.42 3.12
CA LYS A 399 -5.49 -18.20 4.21
C LYS A 399 -6.00 -17.30 5.34
N VAL A 400 -5.20 -16.33 5.79
CA VAL A 400 -5.57 -15.45 6.91
C VAL A 400 -6.75 -14.53 6.52
N LEU A 401 -6.69 -13.88 5.36
CA LEU A 401 -7.74 -12.96 4.91
C LEU A 401 -9.06 -13.69 4.64
N ASN A 402 -8.99 -14.90 4.07
CA ASN A 402 -10.17 -15.74 3.89
C ASN A 402 -10.79 -16.11 5.24
N HIS A 403 -9.95 -16.48 6.21
CA HIS A 403 -10.39 -16.85 7.55
C HIS A 403 -11.11 -15.70 8.27
N ILE A 404 -10.60 -14.47 8.14
CA ILE A 404 -11.26 -13.28 8.69
C ILE A 404 -12.61 -13.04 7.99
N SER A 405 -12.62 -13.11 6.66
CA SER A 405 -13.82 -12.89 5.86
C SER A 405 -14.91 -13.93 6.16
N THR A 406 -14.52 -15.19 6.33
CA THR A 406 -15.43 -16.28 6.72
C THR A 406 -15.91 -16.14 8.16
N SER A 407 -15.04 -15.74 9.09
CA SER A 407 -15.42 -15.46 10.49
C SER A 407 -16.50 -14.39 10.60
N PHE A 408 -16.42 -13.30 9.82
CA PHE A 408 -17.47 -12.30 9.76
C PHE A 408 -18.78 -12.85 9.20
N LYS A 409 -18.73 -13.66 8.13
CA LYS A 409 -19.92 -14.31 7.55
C LYS A 409 -20.59 -15.27 8.56
N GLU A 410 -19.80 -16.08 9.27
CA GLU A 410 -20.28 -16.96 10.32
C GLU A 410 -20.96 -16.19 11.46
N LEU A 411 -20.32 -15.11 11.93
CA LEU A 411 -20.89 -14.25 12.97
C LEU A 411 -22.25 -13.68 12.57
N ILE A 412 -22.35 -13.15 11.34
CA ILE A 412 -23.55 -12.51 10.80
C ILE A 412 -24.69 -13.51 10.56
N ASN A 413 -24.35 -14.79 10.38
CA ASN A 413 -25.29 -15.89 10.23
C ASN A 413 -25.67 -16.57 11.55
N ASN A 414 -25.02 -16.21 12.66
CA ASN A 414 -25.38 -16.72 13.98
C ASN A 414 -26.79 -16.27 14.38
N LYS A 415 -27.63 -17.21 14.86
CA LYS A 415 -29.04 -16.95 15.22
C LYS A 415 -29.20 -15.84 16.27
N ILE A 416 -28.32 -15.79 17.26
CA ILE A 416 -28.34 -14.77 18.32
C ILE A 416 -28.10 -13.38 17.70
N ILE A 417 -27.09 -13.29 16.82
CA ILE A 417 -26.75 -12.05 16.12
C ILE A 417 -27.86 -11.64 15.16
N GLN A 418 -28.46 -12.59 14.42
CA GLN A 418 -29.60 -12.29 13.55
C GLN A 418 -30.80 -11.73 14.33
N ASN A 419 -31.11 -12.29 15.50
CA ASN A 419 -32.17 -11.77 16.37
C ASN A 419 -31.84 -10.37 16.90
N GLN A 420 -30.60 -10.12 17.29
CA GLN A 420 -30.14 -8.81 17.75
C GLN A 420 -30.26 -7.75 16.64
N ILE A 421 -29.85 -8.11 15.42
CA ILE A 421 -29.92 -7.25 14.23
C ILE A 421 -31.38 -6.97 13.86
N LYS A 422 -32.26 -7.98 13.87
CA LYS A 422 -33.69 -7.81 13.60
C LYS A 422 -34.35 -6.82 14.56
N ASN A 423 -33.91 -6.82 15.82
CA ASN A 423 -34.38 -5.90 16.85
C ASN A 423 -33.64 -4.55 16.86
N LYS A 424 -32.76 -4.29 15.87
CA LYS A 424 -31.89 -3.10 15.76
C LYS A 424 -31.08 -2.81 17.03
N LYS A 425 -30.79 -3.84 17.82
CA LYS A 425 -29.99 -3.68 19.03
C LYS A 425 -28.50 -3.67 18.67
N PRO A 426 -27.65 -2.96 19.42
CA PRO A 426 -26.26 -2.79 19.04
C PRO A 426 -25.43 -4.08 19.13
N LEU A 427 -24.38 -4.12 18.31
CA LEU A 427 -23.26 -5.06 18.44
C LEU A 427 -22.05 -4.33 19.00
N CYS A 428 -21.42 -4.88 20.03
CA CYS A 428 -20.26 -4.27 20.69
C CYS A 428 -19.07 -5.21 20.61
N PHE A 429 -18.09 -4.88 19.78
CA PHE A 429 -16.85 -5.62 19.64
C PHE A 429 -15.83 -5.14 20.68
N ILE A 430 -15.23 -6.07 21.42
CA ILE A 430 -14.26 -5.78 22.46
C ILE A 430 -13.07 -6.74 22.41
N ALA A 431 -11.89 -6.19 22.71
CA ALA A 431 -10.64 -6.95 22.83
C ALA A 431 -10.34 -7.88 21.62
N LEU A 432 -10.64 -7.40 20.41
CA LEU A 432 -10.29 -8.12 19.18
C LEU A 432 -8.78 -8.05 18.92
N PRO A 433 -8.21 -9.02 18.16
CA PRO A 433 -6.83 -8.97 17.71
C PRO A 433 -6.54 -7.66 16.97
N PRO A 434 -5.67 -6.78 17.48
CA PRO A 434 -5.56 -5.41 16.99
C PRO A 434 -5.07 -5.35 15.55
N TYR A 435 -4.17 -6.25 15.12
CA TYR A 435 -3.64 -6.22 13.75
C TYR A 435 -4.65 -6.59 12.67
N TRP A 436 -5.69 -7.34 13.03
CA TRP A 436 -6.67 -7.87 12.10
C TRP A 436 -8.01 -7.17 12.20
N PHE A 437 -8.27 -6.47 13.29
CA PHE A 437 -9.56 -5.85 13.60
C PHE A 437 -9.47 -4.40 14.07
N ASP A 438 -8.30 -3.76 13.96
CA ASP A 438 -8.07 -2.36 14.35
C ASP A 438 -9.10 -1.37 13.78
N MET A 439 -9.52 -1.61 12.54
CA MET A 439 -10.38 -0.73 11.76
C MET A 439 -11.48 -1.53 11.05
N GLY A 440 -12.45 -0.88 10.41
CA GLY A 440 -13.32 -1.55 9.44
C GLY A 440 -14.37 -2.55 9.97
N THR A 441 -14.42 -2.84 11.27
CA THR A 441 -15.31 -3.87 11.85
C THR A 441 -16.80 -3.53 11.68
N ALA A 442 -17.20 -2.28 11.89
CA ALA A 442 -18.59 -1.85 11.71
C ALA A 442 -19.03 -1.94 10.24
N GLN A 443 -18.13 -1.55 9.35
CA GLN A 443 -18.30 -1.54 7.91
C GLN A 443 -18.42 -2.96 7.39
N ALA A 444 -17.61 -3.90 7.88
CA ALA A 444 -17.74 -5.32 7.57
C ALA A 444 -19.16 -5.82 7.89
N VAL A 445 -19.69 -5.48 9.07
CA VAL A 445 -21.06 -5.86 9.48
C VAL A 445 -22.12 -5.21 8.59
N TRP A 446 -22.09 -3.88 8.43
CA TRP A 446 -23.06 -3.13 7.63
C TRP A 446 -23.06 -3.58 6.18
N PHE A 447 -21.88 -3.83 5.64
CA PHE A 447 -21.71 -4.21 4.26
C PHE A 447 -22.24 -5.62 3.99
N LEU A 448 -21.92 -6.58 4.85
CA LEU A 448 -22.41 -7.95 4.74
C LEU A 448 -23.93 -8.06 5.00
N LYS A 449 -24.51 -7.18 5.83
CA LYS A 449 -25.97 -7.12 6.05
C LYS A 449 -26.71 -6.22 5.07
N LYS A 450 -26.02 -5.33 4.36
CA LYS A 450 -26.61 -4.24 3.57
C LYS A 450 -27.52 -3.32 4.40
N ASP A 451 -27.19 -3.12 5.67
CA ASP A 451 -27.92 -2.23 6.59
C ASP A 451 -26.92 -1.41 7.42
N ASN A 452 -26.94 -0.09 7.24
CA ASN A 452 -26.07 0.85 7.93
C ASN A 452 -26.74 1.53 9.14
N SER A 453 -28.01 1.22 9.40
CA SER A 453 -28.74 1.76 10.55
C SER A 453 -28.44 0.99 11.84
N LEU A 454 -27.84 -0.20 11.73
CA LEU A 454 -27.49 -1.03 12.88
C LEU A 454 -26.38 -0.37 13.71
N PRO A 455 -26.58 -0.16 15.03
CA PRO A 455 -25.51 0.33 15.87
C PRO A 455 -24.37 -0.68 16.03
N VAL A 456 -23.16 -0.35 15.59
CA VAL A 456 -21.97 -1.18 15.79
C VAL A 456 -20.88 -0.38 16.48
N TYR A 457 -20.47 -0.86 17.64
CA TYR A 457 -19.45 -0.26 18.48
C TYR A 457 -18.21 -1.14 18.51
N HIS A 458 -17.04 -0.53 18.54
CA HIS A 458 -15.78 -1.23 18.72
C HIS A 458 -14.95 -0.50 19.78
N PHE A 459 -14.63 -1.21 20.86
CA PHE A 459 -13.74 -0.73 21.91
C PHE A 459 -12.50 -1.63 21.99
N GLY A 460 -11.36 -1.07 21.60
CA GLY A 460 -10.07 -1.74 21.64
C GLY A 460 -9.23 -1.32 22.86
N THR A 461 -8.23 -2.13 23.18
CA THR A 461 -7.12 -1.77 24.08
C THR A 461 -5.79 -2.03 23.36
N LYS A 462 -4.68 -1.46 23.85
CA LYS A 462 -3.33 -1.77 23.35
C LYS A 462 -2.91 -3.17 23.81
N MET A 463 -3.43 -4.18 23.13
CA MET A 463 -3.09 -5.59 23.34
C MET A 463 -1.88 -5.98 22.51
N VAL A 464 -1.05 -6.88 23.05
CA VAL A 464 0.13 -7.43 22.39
C VAL A 464 0.12 -8.94 22.51
N GLU A 465 0.29 -9.59 21.37
CA GLU A 465 0.38 -11.04 21.22
C GLU A 465 1.85 -11.41 20.94
N LYS A 466 2.36 -12.53 21.46
CA LYS A 466 3.76 -13.00 21.28
C LYS A 466 4.20 -13.01 19.81
N ASN A 467 3.26 -13.27 18.90
CA ASN A 467 3.47 -13.29 17.45
C ASN A 467 3.10 -11.97 16.75
N ARG A 468 3.27 -10.84 17.45
CA ARG A 468 3.01 -9.44 17.03
C ARG A 468 3.42 -9.07 15.60
N PHE A 469 4.38 -9.79 15.01
CA PHE A 469 5.11 -9.39 13.81
C PHE A 469 4.73 -10.13 12.54
N SER A 470 3.67 -10.93 12.58
CA SER A 470 3.31 -11.83 11.52
C SER A 470 1.88 -11.57 11.11
N TYR A 471 1.65 -10.65 10.17
CA TYR A 471 0.46 -10.66 9.29
C TYR A 471 0.28 -12.00 8.53
N ARG A 472 1.01 -13.05 8.92
CA ARG A 472 1.19 -14.32 8.21
C ARG A 472 0.44 -15.45 8.90
N GLU A 473 -0.05 -15.24 10.12
CA GLU A 473 -0.78 -16.24 10.90
C GLU A 473 -1.99 -15.59 11.56
N ILE A 474 -3.07 -16.36 11.62
CA ILE A 474 -4.21 -16.04 12.47
C ILE A 474 -3.71 -16.25 13.91
N PRO A 475 -3.92 -15.32 14.84
CA PRO A 475 -3.57 -15.52 16.23
C PRO A 475 -4.44 -16.66 16.77
N GLN A 476 -3.84 -17.85 16.76
CA GLN A 476 -4.40 -19.08 17.28
C GLN A 476 -3.46 -19.62 18.34
N PHE A 477 -4.00 -19.86 19.51
CA PHE A 477 -3.30 -20.44 20.65
C PHE A 477 -3.85 -21.83 20.95
N ASP A 478 -3.09 -22.61 21.73
CA ASP A 478 -3.50 -23.94 22.18
C ASP A 478 -4.73 -23.89 23.11
N LYS A 479 -4.94 -22.77 23.79
CA LYS A 479 -6.14 -22.46 24.57
C LYS A 479 -6.41 -20.97 24.58
N ASN A 480 -7.60 -20.58 25.01
CA ASN A 480 -7.93 -19.17 25.10
C ASN A 480 -7.31 -18.53 26.35
N TYR A 481 -6.26 -17.73 26.14
CA TYR A 481 -5.57 -17.00 27.21
C TYR A 481 -6.21 -15.66 27.56
N LEU A 482 -7.27 -15.25 26.87
CA LEU A 482 -7.98 -14.01 27.15
C LEU A 482 -9.27 -14.32 27.92
N LYS A 483 -9.36 -13.83 29.15
CA LYS A 483 -10.60 -13.79 29.92
C LYS A 483 -11.19 -12.40 29.86
N VAL A 484 -12.46 -12.31 29.46
CA VAL A 484 -13.21 -11.07 29.35
C VAL A 484 -14.42 -11.14 30.27
N THR A 485 -14.53 -10.18 31.18
CA THR A 485 -15.65 -10.06 32.12
C THR A 485 -16.34 -8.73 31.88
N ILE A 486 -17.62 -8.75 31.49
CA ILE A 486 -18.38 -7.51 31.29
C ILE A 486 -18.82 -6.96 32.65
N THR A 487 -18.71 -5.65 32.82
CA THR A 487 -19.06 -4.92 34.05
C THR A 487 -19.98 -3.74 33.73
N ASN A 488 -20.55 -3.11 34.76
CA ASN A 488 -21.49 -2.00 34.62
C ASN A 488 -20.84 -0.73 34.03
N SER A 489 -19.52 -0.68 34.01
CA SER A 489 -18.72 0.43 33.44
C SER A 489 -17.92 0.04 32.19
N GLY A 490 -18.02 -1.23 31.74
CA GLY A 490 -17.35 -1.69 30.52
C GLY A 490 -16.93 -3.16 30.56
N ALA A 491 -15.63 -3.44 30.42
CA ALA A 491 -15.10 -4.80 30.43
C ALA A 491 -13.73 -4.90 31.10
N ASP A 492 -13.60 -5.86 32.02
CA ASP A 492 -12.34 -6.24 32.64
C ASP A 492 -11.68 -7.34 31.80
N LEU A 493 -10.43 -7.11 31.39
CA LEU A 493 -9.62 -8.04 30.61
C LEU A 493 -8.50 -8.62 31.46
N GLU A 494 -8.35 -9.94 31.43
CA GLU A 494 -7.29 -10.67 32.13
C GLU A 494 -6.59 -11.62 31.14
N SER A 495 -5.27 -11.51 31.06
CA SER A 495 -4.42 -12.47 30.37
C SER A 495 -4.04 -13.59 31.32
N LEU A 496 -4.34 -14.81 30.91
CA LEU A 496 -3.97 -16.04 31.60
C LEU A 496 -2.51 -16.45 31.35
N ASN A 497 -1.83 -15.80 30.38
CA ASN A 497 -0.40 -15.99 30.13
C ASN A 497 0.19 -14.72 29.48
N THR A 498 0.92 -13.94 30.29
CA THR A 498 1.54 -12.67 29.88
C THR A 498 2.61 -12.80 28.81
N ASP A 499 3.17 -13.99 28.60
CA ASP A 499 4.18 -14.21 27.56
C ASP A 499 3.55 -14.45 26.19
N LEU A 500 2.30 -14.92 26.16
CA LEU A 500 1.53 -15.14 24.94
C LEU A 500 0.65 -13.95 24.57
N LEU A 501 0.00 -13.33 25.57
CA LEU A 501 -0.90 -12.20 25.40
C LEU A 501 -0.73 -11.25 26.57
N CYS A 502 -0.54 -9.96 26.33
CA CYS A 502 -0.46 -8.96 27.39
C CYS A 502 -1.08 -7.64 26.95
N PHE A 503 -1.27 -6.74 27.90
CA PHE A 503 -1.78 -5.40 27.65
C PHE A 503 -0.69 -4.36 27.92
N TYR A 504 -0.81 -3.19 27.29
CA TYR A 504 0.05 -2.04 27.54
C TYR A 504 -0.77 -0.88 28.07
N GLU A 505 -0.49 -0.51 29.30
CA GLU A 505 -1.07 0.66 29.96
C GLU A 505 0.08 1.60 30.33
N ASN A 506 0.07 2.83 29.81
CA ASN A 506 1.18 3.79 29.98
C ASN A 506 2.57 3.22 29.62
N ASN A 507 2.66 2.43 28.55
CA ASN A 507 3.87 1.72 28.08
C ASN A 507 4.40 0.63 29.03
N ILE A 508 3.64 0.26 30.07
CA ILE A 508 3.97 -0.82 30.99
C ILE A 508 3.19 -2.07 30.58
N LYS A 509 3.88 -3.22 30.55
CA LYS A 509 3.29 -4.53 30.28
C LYS A 509 2.45 -4.97 31.49
N THR A 510 1.17 -5.25 31.28
CA THR A 510 0.25 -5.70 32.35
C THR A 510 -0.48 -6.98 31.95
N SER A 511 -0.87 -7.78 32.96
CA SER A 511 -1.73 -8.96 32.79
C SER A 511 -3.22 -8.60 32.80
N LYS A 512 -3.57 -7.43 33.30
CA LYS A 512 -4.95 -6.96 33.43
C LYS A 512 -5.08 -5.55 32.89
N THR A 513 -6.23 -5.24 32.30
CA THR A 513 -6.60 -3.88 31.90
C THR A 513 -8.11 -3.75 31.85
N LYS A 514 -8.62 -2.53 31.80
CA LYS A 514 -10.06 -2.25 31.72
C LYS A 514 -10.37 -1.47 30.45
N ILE A 515 -11.45 -1.85 29.78
CA ILE A 515 -12.04 -1.08 28.70
C ILE A 515 -13.25 -0.34 29.27
N ASN A 516 -13.17 0.99 29.31
CA ASN A 516 -14.30 1.83 29.72
C ASN A 516 -15.27 1.97 28.55
N ILE A 517 -16.52 1.57 28.78
CA ILE A 517 -17.60 1.70 27.80
C ILE A 517 -18.60 2.72 28.35
N PRO A 518 -18.77 3.88 27.70
CA PRO A 518 -19.71 4.89 28.16
C PRO A 518 -21.11 4.33 28.40
N GLN A 519 -21.73 4.74 29.51
CA GLN A 519 -23.05 4.25 29.92
C GLN A 519 -24.12 4.43 28.83
N LYS A 520 -24.02 5.49 28.03
CA LYS A 520 -24.91 5.75 26.87
C LYS A 520 -24.94 4.61 25.83
N TYR A 521 -23.88 3.81 25.73
CA TYR A 521 -23.81 2.65 24.84
C TYR A 521 -24.27 1.36 25.54
N LEU A 522 -23.99 1.23 26.84
CA LEU A 522 -24.44 0.09 27.66
C LEU A 522 -25.97 0.07 27.80
N LEU A 523 -26.60 1.23 27.99
CA LEU A 523 -28.06 1.39 28.10
C LEU A 523 -28.82 0.95 26.84
N GLN A 524 -28.16 0.84 25.69
CA GLN A 524 -28.77 0.35 24.45
C GLN A 524 -28.85 -1.17 24.38
N ASN A 525 -28.45 -1.88 25.44
CA ASN A 525 -28.47 -3.33 25.56
C ASN A 525 -27.71 -4.04 24.42
N PRO A 526 -26.40 -3.76 24.25
CA PRO A 526 -25.59 -4.38 23.23
C PRO A 526 -25.35 -5.87 23.51
N ILE A 527 -25.08 -6.63 22.45
CA ILE A 527 -24.41 -7.94 22.58
C ILE A 527 -22.91 -7.73 22.46
N PHE A 528 -22.16 -8.30 23.40
CA PHE A 528 -20.70 -8.23 23.40
C PHE A 528 -20.09 -9.38 22.61
N ILE A 529 -19.13 -9.02 21.75
CA ILE A 529 -18.43 -9.93 20.86
C ILE A 529 -16.94 -9.75 21.08
N THR A 530 -16.24 -10.84 21.31
CA THR A 530 -14.78 -10.87 21.42
C THR A 530 -14.19 -11.92 20.48
N TRP A 531 -12.89 -12.18 20.58
CA TRP A 531 -12.21 -13.21 19.80
C TRP A 531 -11.86 -14.42 20.66
N ASP A 532 -12.19 -15.61 20.17
CA ASP A 532 -11.73 -16.86 20.72
C ASP A 532 -10.37 -17.20 20.12
N TYR A 533 -9.29 -17.04 20.90
CA TYR A 533 -7.94 -17.34 20.41
C TYR A 533 -7.66 -18.84 20.26
N GLU A 534 -8.42 -19.71 20.91
CA GLU A 534 -8.25 -21.16 20.73
C GLU A 534 -8.86 -21.62 19.40
N LYS A 535 -10.09 -21.17 19.15
CA LYS A 535 -10.87 -21.55 17.96
C LYS A 535 -10.62 -20.64 16.77
N ALA A 536 -9.91 -19.53 16.98
CA ALA A 536 -9.71 -18.46 16.02
C ALA A 536 -11.03 -17.96 15.42
N LYS A 537 -12.07 -17.69 16.22
CA LYS A 537 -13.39 -17.25 15.75
C LYS A 537 -13.97 -16.18 16.65
N PHE A 538 -14.99 -15.47 16.17
CA PHE A 538 -15.75 -14.58 17.05
C PHE A 538 -16.48 -15.36 18.15
N LYS A 539 -16.38 -14.86 19.38
CA LYS A 539 -17.06 -15.39 20.56
C LYS A 539 -18.09 -14.39 21.05
N ILE A 540 -19.34 -14.84 21.13
CA ILE A 540 -20.42 -14.08 21.75
C ILE A 540 -20.31 -14.27 23.26
N LEU A 541 -20.31 -13.19 24.02
CA LEU A 541 -20.31 -13.25 25.48
C LEU A 541 -21.77 -13.30 25.95
N ASN A 542 -22.12 -14.32 26.73
CA ASN A 542 -23.50 -14.63 27.19
C ASN A 542 -24.04 -13.64 28.25
N ILE A 543 -23.68 -12.36 28.16
CA ILE A 543 -24.10 -11.34 29.11
C ILE A 543 -24.69 -10.20 28.28
N THR A 544 -25.97 -9.91 28.50
CA THR A 544 -26.59 -8.69 27.99
C THR A 544 -26.44 -7.59 29.05
N ALA A 545 -26.38 -6.32 28.65
CA ALA A 545 -26.24 -5.24 29.64
C ALA A 545 -27.43 -5.18 30.63
N LYS A 546 -28.57 -5.79 30.28
CA LYS A 546 -29.72 -5.97 31.18
C LYS A 546 -29.44 -6.96 32.32
N ASP A 547 -28.50 -7.88 32.17
CA ASP A 547 -28.12 -8.84 33.22
C ASP A 547 -27.12 -8.22 34.22
N LEU A 548 -26.63 -7.01 33.96
CA LEU A 548 -25.63 -6.28 34.73
C LEU A 548 -26.20 -5.09 35.52
N LEU A 549 -27.33 -4.56 35.06
CA LEU A 549 -28.12 -3.51 35.72
C LEU A 549 -29.19 -4.16 36.60
#